data_AF-A0A158QKQ6-F1
#
_entry.id   AF-A0A158QKQ6-F1
#
_cell.length_a   1.000
_cell.length_b   1.000
_cell.length_c   1.000
_cell.angle_alpha   90.00
_cell.angle_beta   90.00
_cell.angle_gamma   90.00
#
_symmetry.space_group_name_H-M   'P 1'
#
loop_
_entity.id
_entity.type
_entity.pdbx_description
1 polymer ?
#
loop_
_entity_poly.entity_id
_entity_poly.type
_entity_poly.pdbx_seq_one_letter_code
_entity_poly.pdbx_strand_id
1 'polypeptide(L)'
;MMGMPKKEKVEGPAAPSSLPEGDKGWDYDENAAPGITPQDYFIQTTFIHRSENRQQKDYAELVMTKLGELRDRLRKMARVTVDNEVISCVEDSEHYRCGDFKRDSSYHYLVIEDSSSGAAVYSLERKLNGKNLGAIEMALLDALSRHSPSPLTIYATPEAEREIGFVRALTPAELKAASKPAPLDVEVFSPTEIDLIDTDLLELR
;
A
#
# COMPACT_ATOMS: atom_id res chain seq x y z
N MET A 1 -61.29 -10.72 -16.71
CA MET A 1 -60.06 -10.27 -16.03
C MET A 1 -58.91 -10.55 -16.99
N MET A 2 -58.35 -9.53 -17.63
CA MET A 2 -57.20 -9.70 -18.53
C MET A 2 -55.91 -9.55 -17.72
N GLY A 3 -55.12 -10.62 -17.64
CA GLY A 3 -53.80 -10.60 -17.02
C GLY A 3 -52.78 -9.93 -17.94
N MET A 4 -52.09 -8.91 -17.43
CA MET A 4 -50.97 -8.28 -18.13
C MET A 4 -49.77 -9.25 -18.21
N PRO A 5 -49.08 -9.35 -19.36
CA PRO A 5 -47.81 -10.07 -19.43
C PRO A 5 -46.72 -9.28 -18.67
N LYS A 6 -45.95 -10.00 -17.84
CA LYS A 6 -44.75 -9.47 -17.18
C LYS A 6 -43.74 -9.01 -18.24
N LYS A 7 -43.24 -7.79 -18.10
CA LYS A 7 -42.10 -7.29 -18.88
C LYS A 7 -40.86 -8.10 -18.47
N GLU A 8 -40.34 -8.91 -19.38
CA GLU A 8 -38.96 -9.41 -19.31
C GLU A 8 -38.04 -8.20 -19.36
N LYS A 9 -37.18 -8.05 -18.35
CA LYS A 9 -36.07 -7.11 -18.40
C LYS A 9 -35.08 -7.69 -19.40
N VAL A 10 -34.90 -7.00 -20.53
CA VAL A 10 -33.79 -7.27 -21.43
C VAL A 10 -32.53 -6.80 -20.71
N GLU A 11 -31.77 -7.75 -20.19
CA GLU A 11 -30.43 -7.51 -19.65
C GLU A 11 -29.52 -7.10 -20.81
N GLY A 12 -29.12 -5.82 -20.81
CA GLY A 12 -28.01 -5.38 -21.64
C GLY A 12 -26.71 -6.07 -21.19
N PRO A 13 -25.65 -6.07 -22.02
CA PRO A 13 -24.37 -6.64 -21.63
C PRO A 13 -23.90 -6.01 -20.32
N ALA A 14 -23.53 -6.86 -19.36
CA ALA A 14 -23.03 -6.44 -18.06
C ALA A 14 -21.84 -5.48 -18.23
N ALA A 15 -21.74 -4.49 -17.35
CA ALA A 15 -20.58 -3.63 -17.31
C ALA A 15 -19.32 -4.50 -17.10
N PRO A 16 -18.18 -4.18 -17.73
CA PRO A 16 -16.95 -4.99 -17.67
C PRO A 16 -16.34 -5.11 -16.25
N SER A 17 -17.01 -4.59 -15.23
CA SER A 17 -16.56 -4.51 -13.84
C SER A 17 -17.42 -5.32 -12.86
N SER A 18 -18.48 -6.01 -13.30
CA SER A 18 -19.31 -6.84 -12.43
C SER A 18 -19.16 -8.31 -12.76
N LEU A 19 -18.84 -9.14 -11.76
CA LEU A 19 -18.96 -10.58 -11.86
C LEU A 19 -20.41 -10.95 -12.26
N PRO A 20 -20.62 -11.98 -13.11
CA PRO A 20 -21.96 -12.42 -13.49
C PRO A 20 -22.85 -12.68 -12.25
N GLU A 21 -24.14 -12.34 -12.32
CA GLU A 21 -25.08 -12.62 -11.22
C GLU A 21 -25.09 -14.13 -10.90
N GLY A 22 -24.57 -14.50 -9.72
CA GLY A 22 -24.44 -15.88 -9.26
C GLY A 22 -22.99 -16.40 -9.17
N ASP A 23 -22.03 -15.70 -9.77
CA ASP A 23 -20.61 -15.99 -9.66
C ASP A 23 -20.07 -15.41 -8.33
N LYS A 24 -19.77 -16.30 -7.38
CA LYS A 24 -19.24 -15.93 -6.05
C LYS A 24 -17.72 -15.73 -6.07
N GLY A 25 -17.14 -15.53 -7.25
CA GLY A 25 -15.73 -15.81 -7.52
C GLY A 25 -15.52 -17.30 -7.74
N TRP A 26 -14.30 -17.68 -8.16
CA TRP A 26 -13.91 -19.04 -8.52
C TRP A 26 -14.50 -20.06 -7.55
N ASP A 27 -15.55 -20.72 -8.04
CA ASP A 27 -16.31 -21.77 -7.42
C ASP A 27 -15.37 -22.97 -7.25
N TYR A 28 -14.80 -23.03 -6.05
CA TYR A 28 -13.89 -24.05 -5.60
C TYR A 28 -14.55 -25.43 -5.65
N ASP A 29 -14.23 -26.20 -6.68
CA ASP A 29 -14.33 -27.66 -6.64
C ASP A 29 -12.92 -28.22 -6.39
N GLU A 30 -12.71 -28.74 -5.18
CA GLU A 30 -11.48 -29.47 -4.80
C GLU A 30 -11.15 -30.62 -5.76
N ASN A 31 -12.15 -31.10 -6.51
CA ASN A 31 -12.04 -32.19 -7.47
C ASN A 31 -11.93 -31.71 -8.93
N ALA A 32 -11.84 -30.39 -9.17
CA ALA A 32 -11.65 -29.86 -10.51
C ALA A 32 -10.31 -30.34 -11.11
N ALA A 33 -10.33 -30.67 -12.39
CA ALA A 33 -9.14 -31.15 -13.08
C ALA A 33 -8.01 -30.10 -13.00
N PRO A 34 -6.76 -30.49 -12.70
CA PRO A 34 -5.65 -29.58 -12.40
C PRO A 34 -5.22 -28.63 -13.55
N GLY A 35 -5.79 -28.78 -14.75
CA GLY A 35 -5.57 -27.86 -15.88
C GLY A 35 -6.60 -26.73 -16.00
N ILE A 36 -7.64 -26.71 -15.16
CA ILE A 36 -8.74 -25.73 -15.17
C ILE A 36 -8.53 -24.67 -14.08
N THR A 37 -7.69 -24.97 -13.10
CA THR A 37 -7.43 -24.15 -11.92
C THR A 37 -6.37 -23.08 -12.22
N PRO A 38 -6.66 -21.77 -12.02
CA PRO A 38 -5.68 -20.70 -12.22
C PRO A 38 -4.43 -20.91 -11.36
N GLN A 39 -3.26 -20.53 -11.86
CA GLN A 39 -2.04 -20.60 -11.06
C GLN A 39 -2.13 -19.67 -9.85
N ASP A 40 -1.64 -20.14 -8.70
CA ASP A 40 -1.53 -19.30 -7.51
C ASP A 40 -0.55 -18.15 -7.80
N TYR A 41 -0.98 -16.93 -7.51
CA TYR A 41 -0.16 -15.74 -7.70
C TYR A 41 0.34 -15.23 -6.37
N PHE A 42 1.64 -14.97 -6.27
CA PHE A 42 2.26 -14.52 -5.02
C PHE A 42 2.70 -13.07 -5.14
N ILE A 43 2.30 -12.25 -4.17
CA ILE A 43 2.69 -10.84 -4.07
C ILE A 43 3.32 -10.64 -2.71
N GLN A 44 4.55 -10.12 -2.69
CA GLN A 44 5.18 -9.71 -1.46
C GLN A 44 4.93 -8.22 -1.24
N THR A 45 4.46 -7.87 -0.05
CA THR A 45 4.26 -6.48 0.35
C THR A 45 5.01 -6.16 1.62
N THR A 46 5.48 -4.92 1.72
CA THR A 46 6.05 -4.39 2.95
C THR A 46 5.36 -3.06 3.24
N PHE A 47 4.60 -3.01 4.34
CA PHE A 47 4.00 -1.78 4.82
C PHE A 47 4.97 -1.07 5.77
N ILE A 48 5.53 0.04 5.30
CA ILE A 48 6.53 0.84 6.01
C ILE A 48 5.89 2.15 6.44
N HIS A 49 5.88 2.43 7.73
CA HIS A 49 5.28 3.66 8.23
C HIS A 49 6.10 4.34 9.30
N ARG A 50 6.02 5.67 9.31
CA ARG A 50 6.51 6.53 10.39
C ARG A 50 5.33 7.26 11.00
N SER A 51 4.81 6.74 12.09
CA SER A 51 3.61 7.25 12.77
C SER A 51 3.96 7.88 14.11
N GLU A 52 4.32 9.17 14.11
CA GLU A 52 4.75 9.87 15.34
C GLU A 52 3.56 10.23 16.24
N ASN A 53 2.47 10.71 15.64
CA ASN A 53 1.28 11.14 16.37
C ASN A 53 0.24 10.03 16.49
N ARG A 54 -0.59 10.06 17.55
CA ARG A 54 -1.67 9.08 17.79
C ARG A 54 -2.55 8.86 16.55
N GLN A 55 -2.97 9.95 15.91
CA GLN A 55 -3.82 9.83 14.72
C GLN A 55 -3.16 9.12 13.53
N GLN A 56 -1.83 9.18 13.42
CA GLN A 56 -1.08 8.45 12.38
C GLN A 56 -0.89 6.97 12.76
N LYS A 57 -0.81 6.68 14.06
CA LYS A 57 -0.79 5.30 14.58
C LYS A 57 -2.13 4.63 14.35
N ASP A 58 -3.23 5.29 14.72
CA ASP A 58 -4.59 4.81 14.48
C ASP A 58 -4.81 4.54 12.98
N TYR A 59 -4.33 5.42 12.10
CA TYR A 59 -4.43 5.20 10.65
C TYR A 59 -3.57 4.02 10.16
N ALA A 60 -2.35 3.86 10.66
CA ALA A 60 -1.51 2.71 10.33
C ALA A 60 -2.18 1.39 10.77
N GLU A 61 -2.79 1.36 11.95
CA GLU A 61 -3.56 0.21 12.44
C GLU A 61 -4.76 -0.11 11.53
N LEU A 62 -5.48 0.90 11.05
CA LEU A 62 -6.55 0.71 10.09
C LEU A 62 -6.06 0.12 8.76
N VAL A 63 -4.93 0.62 8.23
CA VAL A 63 -4.32 0.08 7.02
C VAL A 63 -3.90 -1.38 7.22
N MET A 64 -3.25 -1.70 8.34
CA MET A 64 -2.86 -3.09 8.66
C MET A 64 -4.06 -4.02 8.77
N THR A 65 -5.13 -3.56 9.44
CA THR A 65 -6.38 -4.32 9.59
C THR A 65 -6.99 -4.61 8.21
N LYS A 66 -7.11 -3.58 7.36
CA LYS A 66 -7.66 -3.73 6.01
C LYS A 66 -6.80 -4.59 5.12
N LEU A 67 -5.48 -4.49 5.23
CA LEU A 67 -4.58 -5.36 4.50
C LEU A 67 -4.74 -6.83 4.94
N GLY A 68 -4.88 -7.10 6.24
CA GLY A 68 -5.18 -8.44 6.76
C GLY A 68 -6.49 -9.01 6.19
N GLU A 69 -7.57 -8.23 6.23
CA GLU A 69 -8.88 -8.62 5.66
C GLU A 69 -8.79 -8.92 4.15
N LEU A 70 -8.03 -8.11 3.41
CA LEU A 70 -7.83 -8.29 1.98
C LEU A 70 -7.00 -9.54 1.68
N ARG A 71 -5.95 -9.83 2.45
CA ARG A 71 -5.14 -11.05 2.29
C ARG A 71 -6.00 -12.31 2.35
N ASP A 72 -6.83 -12.42 3.38
CA ASP A 72 -7.72 -13.58 3.57
C ASP A 72 -8.75 -13.71 2.45
N ARG A 73 -9.26 -12.58 1.97
CA ARG A 73 -10.27 -12.54 0.91
C ARG A 73 -9.68 -12.90 -0.44
N LEU A 74 -8.57 -12.28 -0.82
CA LEU A 74 -7.89 -12.52 -2.09
C LEU A 74 -7.35 -13.95 -2.20
N ARG A 75 -6.90 -14.53 -1.08
CA ARG A 75 -6.52 -15.94 -1.03
C ARG A 75 -7.69 -16.87 -1.36
N LYS A 76 -8.89 -16.56 -0.86
CA LYS A 76 -10.10 -17.39 -1.06
C LYS A 76 -10.74 -17.18 -2.44
N MET A 77 -10.83 -15.92 -2.90
CA MET A 77 -11.64 -15.56 -4.07
C MET A 77 -10.82 -15.41 -5.36
N ALA A 78 -9.53 -15.08 -5.25
CA ALA A 78 -8.68 -14.70 -6.38
C ALA A 78 -7.42 -15.58 -6.53
N ARG A 79 -7.18 -16.53 -5.60
CA ARG A 79 -5.95 -17.33 -5.51
C ARG A 79 -4.67 -16.49 -5.48
N VAL A 80 -4.78 -15.28 -4.93
CA VAL A 80 -3.63 -14.41 -4.72
C VAL A 80 -3.20 -14.53 -3.26
N THR A 81 -1.98 -15.01 -3.06
CA THR A 81 -1.35 -15.01 -1.75
C THR A 81 -0.53 -13.75 -1.61
N VAL A 82 -0.98 -12.86 -0.73
CA VAL A 82 -0.26 -11.65 -0.37
C VAL A 82 0.47 -11.92 0.95
N ASP A 83 1.80 -11.89 0.92
CA ASP A 83 2.61 -11.92 2.13
C ASP A 83 3.00 -10.51 2.53
N ASN A 84 2.81 -10.16 3.80
CA ASN A 84 3.00 -8.78 4.24
C ASN A 84 3.92 -8.68 5.46
N GLU A 85 5.00 -7.94 5.29
CA GLU A 85 5.87 -7.46 6.35
C GLU A 85 5.43 -6.05 6.81
N VAL A 86 5.53 -5.76 8.11
CA VAL A 86 5.21 -4.44 8.66
C VAL A 86 6.45 -3.87 9.34
N ILE A 87 6.82 -2.64 8.97
CA ILE A 87 7.98 -1.94 9.53
C ILE A 87 7.52 -0.58 10.07
N SER A 88 7.69 -0.40 11.39
CA SER A 88 7.43 0.86 12.08
C SER A 88 8.75 1.60 12.30
N CYS A 89 9.03 2.63 11.48
CA CYS A 89 10.28 3.40 11.56
C CYS A 89 10.35 4.38 12.76
N VAL A 90 9.36 4.32 13.65
CA VAL A 90 9.39 4.99 14.95
C VAL A 90 9.83 4.03 16.05
N GLU A 91 9.39 2.77 15.98
CA GLU A 91 9.67 1.74 16.99
C GLU A 91 10.96 0.97 16.67
N ASP A 92 11.20 0.70 15.39
CA ASP A 92 12.41 0.08 14.87
C ASP A 92 13.12 1.04 13.89
N SER A 93 13.71 2.09 14.45
CA SER A 93 14.39 3.12 13.66
C SER A 93 15.68 2.64 12.99
N GLU A 94 16.23 1.52 13.45
CA GLU A 94 17.47 0.92 12.93
C GLU A 94 17.22 -0.06 11.78
N HIS A 95 15.95 -0.39 11.51
CA HIS A 95 15.60 -1.23 10.38
C HIS A 95 16.17 -0.64 9.08
N TYR A 96 16.85 -1.47 8.28
CA TYR A 96 17.60 -1.02 7.11
C TYR A 96 16.74 -0.22 6.12
N ARG A 97 15.48 -0.63 5.90
CA ARG A 97 14.52 0.08 5.04
C ARG A 97 14.10 1.46 5.57
N CYS A 98 14.23 1.75 6.86
CA CYS A 98 13.88 3.06 7.41
C CYS A 98 14.87 4.16 7.00
N GLY A 99 16.09 3.79 6.58
CA GLY A 99 17.08 4.71 6.02
C GLY A 99 16.70 5.24 4.63
N ASP A 100 15.83 4.55 3.90
CA ASP A 100 15.49 4.88 2.51
C ASP A 100 14.43 5.99 2.38
N PHE A 101 13.80 6.39 3.49
CA PHE A 101 12.64 7.30 3.50
C PHE A 101 12.87 8.56 4.36
N LYS A 102 12.01 9.57 4.15
CA LYS A 102 12.10 10.87 4.83
C LYS A 102 12.01 10.74 6.35
N ARG A 103 13.01 11.23 7.09
CA ARG A 103 12.98 11.23 8.56
C ARG A 103 12.11 12.34 9.15
N ASP A 104 11.95 13.44 8.41
CA ASP A 104 11.38 14.69 8.94
C ASP A 104 9.84 14.73 8.94
N SER A 105 9.18 13.73 8.37
CA SER A 105 7.72 13.73 8.22
C SER A 105 7.11 12.35 8.47
N SER A 106 5.88 12.32 8.97
CA SER A 106 5.11 11.06 9.03
C SER A 106 4.72 10.58 7.62
N TYR A 107 4.82 9.28 7.39
CA TYR A 107 4.47 8.65 6.11
C TYR A 107 3.92 7.24 6.29
N HIS A 108 3.20 6.77 5.26
CA HIS A 108 2.64 5.42 5.16
C HIS A 108 2.88 4.94 3.73
N TYR A 109 3.83 4.04 3.58
CA TYR A 109 4.25 3.50 2.29
C TYR A 109 3.93 2.02 2.21
N LEU A 110 3.45 1.60 1.05
CA LEU A 110 3.28 0.20 0.70
C LEU A 110 4.27 -0.12 -0.41
N VAL A 111 5.29 -0.91 -0.08
CA VAL A 111 6.19 -1.48 -1.06
C VAL A 111 5.55 -2.76 -1.55
N ILE A 112 5.41 -2.91 -2.88
CA ILE A 112 4.91 -4.12 -3.51
C ILE A 112 6.04 -4.65 -4.40
N GLU A 113 6.43 -5.90 -4.14
CA GLU A 113 7.45 -6.62 -4.87
C GLU A 113 6.79 -7.80 -5.58
N ASP A 114 6.90 -7.80 -6.91
CA ASP A 114 6.40 -8.87 -7.76
C ASP A 114 7.46 -9.27 -8.79
N SER A 115 7.50 -10.57 -9.10
CA SER A 115 8.36 -11.19 -10.11
C SER A 115 8.18 -10.63 -11.52
N SER A 116 6.98 -10.16 -11.88
CA SER A 116 6.67 -9.70 -13.24
C SER A 116 6.93 -8.21 -13.46
N SER A 117 6.58 -7.40 -12.46
CA SER A 117 6.54 -5.93 -12.56
C SER A 117 7.64 -5.24 -11.74
N GLY A 118 8.38 -5.99 -10.93
CA GLY A 118 9.44 -5.48 -10.06
C GLY A 118 8.92 -4.86 -8.77
N ALA A 119 9.76 -4.06 -8.13
CA ALA A 119 9.44 -3.38 -6.88
C ALA A 119 8.89 -1.96 -7.14
N ALA A 120 7.73 -1.66 -6.59
CA ALA A 120 7.13 -0.33 -6.61
C ALA A 120 6.80 0.14 -5.19
N VAL A 121 6.95 1.45 -4.95
CA VAL A 121 6.60 2.07 -3.67
C VAL A 121 5.38 2.95 -3.86
N TYR A 122 4.34 2.71 -3.08
CA TYR A 122 3.08 3.43 -3.12
C TYR A 122 2.88 4.27 -1.86
N SER A 123 2.43 5.51 -2.03
CA SER A 123 2.05 6.40 -0.94
C SER A 123 0.57 6.22 -0.58
N LEU A 124 0.32 5.88 0.68
CA LEU A 124 -1.02 5.72 1.26
C LEU A 124 -1.34 6.91 2.18
N GLU A 125 -1.56 8.08 1.59
CA GLU A 125 -1.72 9.30 2.37
C GLU A 125 -3.00 9.31 3.20
N ARG A 126 -2.85 9.44 4.52
CA ARG A 126 -3.97 9.61 5.46
C ARG A 126 -4.89 10.77 5.09
N LYS A 127 -4.36 11.87 4.54
CA LYS A 127 -5.16 13.05 4.16
C LYS A 127 -6.23 12.72 3.12
N LEU A 128 -5.94 11.75 2.25
CA LEU A 128 -6.82 11.35 1.15
C LEU A 128 -7.69 10.16 1.56
N ASN A 129 -7.11 9.13 2.17
CA ASN A 129 -7.81 7.88 2.45
C ASN A 129 -8.36 7.76 3.87
N GLY A 130 -7.87 8.55 4.83
CA GLY A 130 -8.18 8.40 6.25
C GLY A 130 -9.60 8.83 6.67
N LYS A 131 -10.43 9.32 5.75
CA LYS A 131 -11.82 9.71 6.04
C LYS A 131 -12.79 8.54 5.93
N ASN A 132 -12.56 7.63 4.98
CA ASN A 132 -13.46 6.54 4.64
C ASN A 132 -12.69 5.22 4.65
N LEU A 133 -13.19 4.22 5.39
CA LEU A 133 -12.55 2.91 5.48
C LEU A 133 -12.54 2.19 4.12
N GLY A 134 -13.59 2.36 3.32
CA GLY A 134 -13.66 1.83 1.95
C GLY A 134 -12.61 2.44 1.01
N ALA A 135 -12.20 3.69 1.23
CA ALA A 135 -11.16 4.32 0.42
C ALA A 135 -9.78 3.68 0.67
N ILE A 136 -9.47 3.28 1.91
CA ILE A 136 -8.24 2.54 2.23
C ILE A 136 -8.24 1.18 1.52
N GLU A 137 -9.36 0.47 1.59
CA GLU A 137 -9.51 -0.84 0.95
C GLU A 137 -9.34 -0.73 -0.57
N MET A 138 -10.04 0.21 -1.21
CA MET A 138 -9.95 0.42 -2.65
C MET A 138 -8.55 0.87 -3.07
N ALA A 139 -7.88 1.68 -2.25
CA ALA A 139 -6.50 2.08 -2.47
C ALA A 139 -5.56 0.85 -2.48
N LEU A 140 -5.65 -0.01 -1.46
CA LEU A 140 -4.85 -1.23 -1.38
C LEU A 140 -5.13 -2.16 -2.57
N LEU A 141 -6.40 -2.33 -2.96
CA LEU A 141 -6.78 -3.14 -4.11
C LEU A 141 -6.27 -2.56 -5.43
N ASP A 142 -6.31 -1.25 -5.64
CA ASP A 142 -5.74 -0.61 -6.83
C ASP A 142 -4.23 -0.83 -6.91
N ALA A 143 -3.52 -0.68 -5.78
CA ALA A 143 -2.09 -0.93 -5.71
C ALA A 143 -1.77 -2.40 -6.05
N LEU A 144 -2.46 -3.35 -5.43
CA LEU A 144 -2.24 -4.78 -5.68
C LEU A 144 -2.64 -5.18 -7.12
N SER A 145 -3.68 -4.58 -7.68
CA SER A 145 -4.17 -4.85 -9.04
C SER A 145 -3.13 -4.55 -10.12
N ARG A 146 -2.24 -3.58 -9.87
CA ARG A 146 -1.15 -3.22 -10.81
C ARG A 146 -0.05 -4.27 -10.85
N HIS A 147 0.02 -5.11 -9.83
CA HIS A 147 1.02 -6.17 -9.68
C HIS A 147 0.41 -7.56 -9.83
N SER A 148 -0.87 -7.68 -10.19
CA SER A 148 -1.55 -8.96 -10.42
C SER A 148 -1.98 -9.12 -11.88
N PRO A 149 -2.15 -10.37 -12.35
CA PRO A 149 -2.60 -10.64 -13.72
C PRO A 149 -4.02 -10.14 -14.02
N SER A 150 -4.87 -10.09 -13.00
CA SER A 150 -6.25 -9.63 -13.07
C SER A 150 -6.49 -8.44 -12.14
N PRO A 151 -7.44 -7.54 -12.47
CA PRO A 151 -7.81 -6.46 -11.56
C PRO A 151 -8.46 -7.05 -10.30
N LEU A 152 -7.91 -6.72 -9.13
CA LEU A 152 -8.39 -7.21 -7.83
C LEU A 152 -9.48 -6.30 -7.24
N THR A 153 -9.71 -5.13 -7.83
CA THR A 153 -10.78 -4.19 -7.44
C THR A 153 -12.18 -4.81 -7.52
N ILE A 154 -12.37 -5.87 -8.32
CA ILE A 154 -13.62 -6.63 -8.39
C ILE A 154 -13.96 -7.38 -7.10
N TYR A 155 -12.98 -7.58 -6.21
CA TYR A 155 -13.16 -8.24 -4.91
C TYR A 155 -13.35 -7.25 -3.76
N ALA A 156 -13.61 -5.98 -4.08
CA ALA A 156 -13.92 -4.95 -3.11
C ALA A 156 -15.21 -5.27 -2.33
N THR A 157 -15.29 -4.81 -1.08
CA THR A 157 -16.55 -4.83 -0.35
C THR A 157 -17.56 -3.88 -0.99
N PRO A 158 -18.87 -4.12 -0.84
CA PRO A 158 -19.91 -3.21 -1.35
C PRO A 158 -19.82 -1.80 -0.76
N GLU A 159 -19.18 -1.65 0.40
CA GLU A 159 -18.86 -0.36 1.02
C GLU A 159 -17.69 0.33 0.29
N ALA A 160 -16.65 -0.43 -0.07
CA ALA A 160 -15.49 0.09 -0.79
C ALA A 160 -15.75 0.36 -2.26
N GLU A 161 -16.63 -0.38 -2.94
CA GLU A 161 -17.00 -0.14 -4.35
C GLU A 161 -17.57 1.26 -4.60
N ARG A 162 -18.19 1.87 -3.58
CA ARG A 162 -18.78 3.21 -3.67
C ARG A 162 -17.78 4.32 -3.40
N GLU A 163 -16.60 3.96 -2.92
CA GLU A 163 -15.57 4.89 -2.46
C GLU A 163 -14.39 4.88 -3.42
N ILE A 164 -13.74 6.04 -3.54
CA ILE A 164 -12.53 6.18 -4.36
C ILE A 164 -11.33 6.15 -3.43
N GLY A 165 -10.49 5.13 -3.59
CA GLY A 165 -9.18 5.05 -2.94
C GLY A 165 -8.12 5.79 -3.74
N PHE A 166 -7.24 6.53 -3.05
CA PHE A 166 -6.13 7.23 -3.67
C PHE A 166 -4.81 6.52 -3.40
N VAL A 167 -4.15 6.09 -4.47
CA VAL A 167 -2.79 5.55 -4.44
C VAL A 167 -1.92 6.26 -5.44
N ARG A 168 -0.70 6.59 -5.01
CA ARG A 168 0.31 7.19 -5.88
C ARG A 168 1.61 6.42 -5.81
N ALA A 169 2.06 5.91 -6.95
CA ALA A 169 3.41 5.38 -7.08
C ALA A 169 4.43 6.51 -6.91
N LEU A 170 5.42 6.32 -6.04
CA LEU A 170 6.53 7.24 -5.87
C LEU A 170 7.54 7.03 -7.00
N THR A 171 7.97 8.12 -7.59
CA THR A 171 9.02 8.07 -8.61
C THR A 171 10.39 7.85 -7.95
N PRO A 172 11.38 7.26 -8.66
CA PRO A 172 12.74 7.10 -8.14
C PRO A 172 13.40 8.43 -7.74
N ALA A 173 13.01 9.53 -8.39
CA ALA A 173 13.49 10.87 -8.05
C ALA A 173 12.97 11.35 -6.69
N GLU A 174 11.70 11.09 -6.37
CA GLU A 174 11.10 11.43 -5.08
C GLU A 174 11.66 10.57 -3.95
N LEU A 175 11.94 9.30 -4.20
CA LEU A 175 12.61 8.40 -3.25
C LEU A 175 14.04 8.87 -2.97
N LYS A 176 14.81 9.25 -3.99
CA LYS A 176 16.16 9.81 -3.82
C LYS A 176 16.17 11.17 -3.13
N ALA A 177 15.17 12.01 -3.38
CA ALA A 177 15.00 13.27 -2.67
C ALA A 177 14.58 13.05 -1.21
N ALA A 178 13.90 11.95 -0.92
CA ALA A 178 13.51 11.54 0.42
C ALA A 178 14.65 10.93 1.24
N SER A 179 15.58 10.22 0.58
CA SER A 179 16.69 9.50 1.22
C SER A 179 17.90 10.38 1.50
N LYS A 180 17.98 11.59 0.92
CA LYS A 180 19.11 12.48 1.20
C LYS A 180 18.97 12.98 2.64
N PRO A 181 19.94 12.69 3.54
CA PRO A 181 20.02 13.43 4.78
C PRO A 181 20.11 14.92 4.42
N ALA A 182 19.43 15.78 5.18
CA ALA A 182 19.70 17.20 5.10
C ALA A 182 21.23 17.36 5.12
N PRO A 183 21.83 18.14 4.21
CA PRO A 183 23.25 18.44 4.34
C PRO A 183 23.40 18.96 5.77
N LEU A 184 24.18 18.24 6.58
CA LEU A 184 24.65 18.82 7.82
C LEU A 184 25.32 20.11 7.36
N ASP A 185 24.84 21.26 7.84
CA ASP A 185 25.62 22.48 7.88
C ASP A 185 26.77 22.17 8.85
N VAL A 186 27.71 21.34 8.40
CA VAL A 186 29.06 21.35 8.91
C VAL A 186 29.56 22.66 8.34
N GLU A 187 29.58 23.70 9.17
CA GLU A 187 30.38 24.87 8.90
C GLU A 187 31.77 24.35 8.53
N VAL A 188 32.07 24.33 7.23
CA VAL A 188 33.38 23.97 6.74
C VAL A 188 34.23 25.17 7.09
N PHE A 189 34.74 25.17 8.31
CA PHE A 189 35.77 26.11 8.72
C PHE A 189 36.91 25.94 7.72
N SER A 190 37.25 27.04 7.05
CA SER A 190 38.45 27.09 6.24
C SER A 190 39.65 26.70 7.12
N PRO A 191 40.71 26.09 6.57
CA PRO A 191 41.90 25.75 7.35
C PRO A 191 42.48 26.94 8.14
N THR A 192 42.18 28.16 7.70
CA THR A 192 42.53 29.43 8.35
C THR A 192 41.65 29.86 9.51
N GLU A 193 40.44 29.31 9.67
CA GLU A 193 39.53 29.61 10.80
C GLU A 193 39.77 28.69 12.01
N ILE A 194 40.46 27.56 11.80
CA ILE A 194 40.85 26.64 12.88
C ILE A 194 42.01 27.23 13.72
N ASP A 195 42.82 28.10 13.13
CA ASP A 195 43.93 28.82 13.80
C ASP A 195 43.47 29.98 14.71
N LEU A 196 42.18 30.33 14.68
CA LEU A 196 41.58 31.39 15.53
C LEU A 196 40.88 30.82 16.76
N ILE A 197 40.84 29.50 16.92
CA ILE A 197 40.41 28.88 18.18
C ILE A 197 41.61 29.00 19.12
N ASP A 198 41.66 30.13 19.82
CA ASP A 198 42.67 30.43 20.84
C ASP A 198 42.89 29.19 21.72
N THR A 199 44.14 28.72 21.73
CA THR A 199 44.65 27.68 22.64
C THR A 199 44.47 28.03 24.12
N ASP A 200 44.01 29.24 24.44
CA ASP A 200 43.73 29.73 25.79
C ASP A 200 42.44 29.15 26.43
N LEU A 201 41.59 28.45 25.67
CA LEU A 201 40.39 27.79 26.22
C LEU A 201 40.59 26.33 26.66
N LEU A 202 41.79 25.75 26.46
CA LEU A 202 42.09 24.37 26.84
C LEU A 202 42.85 24.22 28.17
N GLU A 203 43.13 25.31 28.88
CA GLU A 203 43.75 25.27 30.22
C GLU A 203 42.84 25.89 31.29
N LEU A 204 41.72 25.24 31.60
CA LEU A 204 40.97 25.50 32.84
C LEU A 204 40.53 24.18 33.49
N ARG A 205 41.51 23.60 34.20
CA ARG A 205 41.44 22.62 35.31
C ARG A 205 40.99 21.18 35.05
#